data_AF-A0A920SP38-F1
#
_entry.id   AF-A0A920SP38-F1
#
_cell.length_a   1.000
_cell.length_b   1.000
_cell.length_c   1.000
_cell.angle_alpha   90.00
_cell.angle_beta   90.00
_cell.angle_gamma   90.00
#
_symmetry.space_group_name_H-M   'P 1'
#
loop_
_entity.id
_entity.type
_entity.pdbx_description
1 polymer ?
#
loop_
_entity_poly.entity_id
_entity_poly.type
_entity_poly.pdbx_seq_one_letter_code
_entity_poly.pdbx_strand_id
1 'polypeptide(L)'
;MTQHQVLEYDVVVIGAGGAGLRAAIEAAAKGASVGLICKSLLGKAHTVMAEGGVAAALANVDDRDSWKVHFADTMRGGHYLNAWRMAELHAKEAPERVRELEGWGALMDRTPDGLINQRNFGGHAYPRLAHVGDRTGLEMIRTLQDHGIHEGIDVHMEVTVSKLLMDGGRCAGALAYDRELGRFKVFKAKAVVMATGGIGRAFLVTSNSWEYTGDGHALAYEAGAELVDMEFVQFHPTGMVWPPSVRGILVTEGVRGEGGILKNSEGRRFMFDDIPPLYKESTADTPEEGWRYVIGDREARRPPELLTRDHVARKIVKEVQEGRGSPHGGRSSTSLGSKSISKTQRIISRRSFPVCIISSRNWRVSTLPKSLWRLGQLHTMRWGVFEWTRIPRCRQPYQVFSQQVNVQLDCTGRTDWEAIRSRIYSYSGSGLGNTLPSSLLETRRFIFRTNRLT
;
A
#
# COMPACT_ATOMS: atom_id res chain seq x y z
N MET A 1 -42.77 7.22 -2.98
CA MET A 1 -42.01 6.69 -1.82
C MET A 1 -40.69 6.17 -2.34
N THR A 2 -39.57 6.76 -1.94
CA THR A 2 -38.24 6.27 -2.30
C THR A 2 -38.05 4.89 -1.65
N GLN A 3 -38.11 3.83 -2.46
CA GLN A 3 -37.85 2.46 -2.00
C GLN A 3 -36.40 2.38 -1.53
N HIS A 4 -36.20 2.23 -0.23
CA HIS A 4 -34.89 1.88 0.35
C HIS A 4 -34.94 0.42 0.78
N GLN A 5 -33.83 -0.29 0.62
CA GLN A 5 -33.70 -1.67 1.06
C GLN A 5 -33.33 -1.68 2.54
N VAL A 6 -33.98 -2.51 3.34
CA VAL A 6 -33.60 -2.76 4.74
C VAL A 6 -33.02 -4.16 4.85
N LEU A 7 -31.83 -4.25 5.44
CA LEU A 7 -31.07 -5.48 5.65
C LEU A 7 -30.76 -5.61 7.13
N GLU A 8 -30.89 -6.80 7.69
CA GLU A 8 -30.68 -7.06 9.12
C GLU A 8 -29.61 -8.13 9.30
N TYR A 9 -28.63 -7.85 10.15
CA TYR A 9 -27.50 -8.73 10.47
C TYR A 9 -27.20 -8.67 11.96
N ASP A 10 -26.56 -9.71 12.50
CA ASP A 10 -26.00 -9.64 13.84
C ASP A 10 -24.78 -8.71 13.84
N VAL A 11 -23.90 -8.86 12.85
CA VAL A 11 -22.68 -8.07 12.69
C VAL A 11 -22.62 -7.46 11.31
N VAL A 12 -22.40 -6.15 11.24
CA VAL A 12 -22.05 -5.46 9.99
C VAL A 12 -20.59 -5.05 10.02
N VAL A 13 -19.83 -5.47 9.01
CA VAL A 13 -18.42 -5.10 8.84
C VAL A 13 -18.30 -4.11 7.70
N ILE A 14 -17.77 -2.91 7.98
CA ILE A 14 -17.60 -1.84 6.99
C ILE A 14 -16.13 -1.81 6.55
N GLY A 15 -15.89 -2.30 5.34
CA GLY A 15 -14.58 -2.40 4.70
C GLY A 15 -14.12 -3.85 4.59
N ALA A 16 -13.83 -4.31 3.35
CA ALA A 16 -13.38 -5.67 3.05
C ALA A 16 -11.86 -5.75 2.78
N GLY A 17 -11.06 -5.01 3.57
CA GLY A 17 -9.61 -5.24 3.64
C GLY A 17 -9.26 -6.45 4.49
N GLY A 18 -7.97 -6.73 4.68
CA GLY A 18 -7.53 -7.89 5.47
C GLY A 18 -8.12 -7.92 6.89
N ALA A 19 -8.20 -6.77 7.56
CA ALA A 19 -8.81 -6.67 8.88
C ALA A 19 -10.32 -6.95 8.88
N GLY A 20 -11.06 -6.38 7.92
CA GLY A 20 -12.51 -6.56 7.84
C GLY A 20 -12.90 -7.97 7.43
N LEU A 21 -12.17 -8.57 6.49
CA LEU A 21 -12.37 -9.98 6.13
C LEU A 21 -12.08 -10.91 7.32
N ARG A 22 -10.97 -10.71 8.04
CA ARG A 22 -10.66 -11.53 9.23
C ARG A 22 -11.72 -11.39 10.31
N ALA A 23 -12.25 -10.18 10.53
CA ALA A 23 -13.34 -9.94 11.48
C ALA A 23 -14.65 -10.60 11.05
N ALA A 24 -14.98 -10.53 9.76
CA ALA A 24 -16.18 -11.15 9.20
C ALA A 24 -16.11 -12.69 9.30
N ILE A 25 -14.95 -13.28 8.99
CA ILE A 25 -14.68 -14.72 9.15
C ILE A 25 -14.87 -15.14 10.61
N GLU A 26 -14.29 -14.41 11.56
CA GLU A 26 -14.44 -14.77 12.98
C GLU A 26 -15.90 -14.71 13.42
N ALA A 27 -16.61 -13.65 13.06
CA ALA A 27 -18.01 -13.47 13.44
C ALA A 27 -18.89 -14.59 12.86
N ALA A 28 -18.69 -14.92 11.59
CA ALA A 28 -19.40 -16.01 10.90
C ALA A 28 -19.08 -17.38 11.52
N ALA A 29 -17.81 -17.66 11.84
CA ALA A 29 -17.38 -18.90 12.49
C ALA A 29 -17.98 -19.07 13.91
N LYS A 30 -18.40 -17.97 14.56
CA LYS A 30 -19.16 -18.00 15.83
C LYS A 30 -20.68 -18.10 15.64
N GLY A 31 -21.16 -18.24 14.40
CA GLY A 31 -22.57 -18.41 14.06
C GLY A 31 -23.37 -17.11 13.94
N ALA A 32 -22.70 -15.94 13.89
CA ALA A 32 -23.39 -14.67 13.66
C ALA A 32 -23.75 -14.51 12.18
N SER A 33 -24.91 -13.92 11.87
CA SER A 33 -25.21 -13.43 10.53
C SER A 33 -24.37 -12.18 10.23
N VAL A 34 -23.60 -12.20 9.13
CA VAL A 34 -22.61 -11.15 8.82
C VAL A 34 -22.91 -10.47 7.48
N GLY A 35 -23.07 -9.15 7.52
CA GLY A 35 -23.08 -8.30 6.34
C GLY A 35 -21.73 -7.59 6.16
N LEU A 36 -20.96 -7.96 5.14
CA LEU A 36 -19.67 -7.34 4.81
C LEU A 36 -19.85 -6.30 3.69
N ILE A 37 -19.71 -5.03 4.03
CA ILE A 37 -19.87 -3.90 3.10
C ILE A 37 -18.51 -3.49 2.56
N CYS A 38 -18.38 -3.36 1.24
CA CYS A 38 -17.20 -2.75 0.64
C CYS A 38 -17.57 -1.77 -0.48
N LYS A 39 -16.95 -0.59 -0.44
CA LYS A 39 -17.17 0.46 -1.45
C LYS A 39 -16.60 0.13 -2.83
N SER A 40 -15.80 -0.92 -2.91
CA SER A 40 -15.15 -1.44 -4.11
C SER A 40 -15.57 -2.90 -4.33
N LEU A 41 -14.88 -3.56 -5.25
CA LEU A 41 -14.99 -5.00 -5.44
C LEU A 41 -14.24 -5.77 -4.34
N LEU A 42 -14.76 -6.93 -3.97
CA LEU A 42 -14.11 -7.85 -3.05
C LEU A 42 -12.71 -8.24 -3.58
N GLY A 43 -11.70 -8.23 -2.71
CA GLY A 43 -10.31 -8.50 -3.08
C GLY A 43 -9.53 -7.32 -3.68
N LYS A 44 -10.17 -6.16 -3.93
CA LYS A 44 -9.49 -4.95 -4.43
C LYS A 44 -9.03 -3.98 -3.34
N ALA A 45 -9.26 -4.31 -2.07
CA ALA A 45 -8.80 -3.50 -0.96
C ALA A 45 -7.28 -3.31 -1.00
N HIS A 46 -6.79 -2.15 -0.53
CA HIS A 46 -5.38 -1.79 -0.61
C HIS A 46 -4.42 -2.75 0.11
N THR A 47 -4.92 -3.65 0.98
CA THR A 47 -4.17 -4.80 1.51
C THR A 47 -3.43 -5.55 0.38
N VAL A 48 -4.03 -5.66 -0.81
CA VAL A 48 -3.42 -6.31 -1.99
C VAL A 48 -2.07 -5.70 -2.40
N MET A 49 -1.84 -4.43 -2.07
CA MET A 49 -0.63 -3.68 -2.45
C MET A 49 0.51 -3.83 -1.44
N ALA A 50 0.32 -4.59 -0.35
CA ALA A 50 1.38 -4.81 0.62
C ALA A 50 2.42 -5.79 0.07
N GLU A 51 3.67 -5.36 -0.04
CA GLU A 51 4.74 -6.17 -0.65
C GLU A 51 5.59 -6.90 0.42
N GLY A 52 6.02 -6.15 1.44
CA GLY A 52 7.08 -6.52 2.37
C GLY A 52 6.84 -7.83 3.12
N GLY A 53 5.69 -8.00 3.75
CA GLY A 53 5.38 -9.21 4.52
C GLY A 53 4.59 -8.94 5.78
N VAL A 54 4.46 -9.98 6.61
CA VAL A 54 3.80 -9.95 7.91
C VAL A 54 4.80 -10.32 9.01
N ALA A 55 4.92 -9.47 10.03
CA ALA A 55 5.86 -9.68 11.12
C ALA A 55 5.30 -10.70 12.11
N ALA A 56 5.99 -11.82 12.27
CA ALA A 56 5.62 -12.87 13.21
C ALA A 56 6.88 -13.55 13.74
N ALA A 57 7.02 -13.62 15.06
CA ALA A 57 8.15 -14.27 15.72
C ALA A 57 8.02 -15.80 15.67
N LEU A 58 8.17 -16.38 14.47
CA LEU A 58 8.12 -17.82 14.22
C LEU A 58 9.43 -18.53 14.62
N ALA A 59 10.54 -17.79 14.67
CA ALA A 59 11.89 -18.30 14.93
C ALA A 59 12.33 -19.42 13.96
N ASN A 60 11.84 -19.41 12.72
CA ASN A 60 12.18 -20.41 11.70
C ASN A 60 13.54 -20.14 11.03
N VAL A 61 13.97 -18.87 11.00
CA VAL A 61 15.25 -18.44 10.38
C VAL A 61 16.29 -18.05 11.42
N ASP A 62 15.88 -17.48 12.55
CA ASP A 62 16.78 -17.11 13.65
C ASP A 62 16.15 -17.52 14.99
N ASP A 63 16.80 -18.47 15.67
CA ASP A 63 16.35 -19.02 16.96
C ASP A 63 16.41 -17.99 18.12
N ARG A 64 17.09 -16.85 17.92
CA ARG A 64 17.14 -15.73 18.89
C ARG A 64 15.86 -14.91 18.90
N ASP A 65 15.04 -15.04 17.85
CA ASP A 65 13.78 -14.31 17.78
C ASP A 65 12.73 -14.90 18.73
N SER A 66 11.93 -14.02 19.32
CA SER A 66 10.80 -14.41 20.16
C SER A 66 9.79 -13.28 20.22
N TRP A 67 8.58 -13.59 20.69
CA TRP A 67 7.55 -12.57 20.89
C TRP A 67 8.03 -11.44 21.83
N LYS A 68 8.94 -11.72 22.78
CA LYS A 68 9.52 -10.70 23.68
C LYS A 68 10.39 -9.71 22.91
N VAL A 69 11.19 -10.20 21.96
CA VAL A 69 12.00 -9.34 21.09
C VAL A 69 11.10 -8.55 20.14
N HIS A 70 10.09 -9.19 19.55
CA HIS A 70 9.11 -8.51 18.71
C HIS A 70 8.37 -7.40 19.48
N PHE A 71 7.95 -7.66 20.72
CA PHE A 71 7.36 -6.66 21.61
C PHE A 71 8.32 -5.50 21.90
N ALA A 72 9.56 -5.79 22.28
CA ALA A 72 10.56 -4.76 22.56
C ALA A 72 10.87 -3.88 21.34
N ASP A 73 10.97 -4.48 20.15
CA ASP A 73 11.15 -3.75 18.89
C ASP A 73 9.95 -2.86 18.57
N THR A 74 8.72 -3.34 18.79
CA THR A 74 7.49 -2.58 18.57
C THR A 74 7.40 -1.38 19.52
N MET A 75 7.64 -1.58 20.83
CA MET A 75 7.62 -0.50 21.82
C MET A 75 8.68 0.56 21.52
N ARG A 76 9.89 0.13 21.18
CA ARG A 76 10.99 1.03 20.82
C ARG A 76 10.70 1.78 19.51
N GLY A 77 10.16 1.11 18.51
CA GLY A 77 9.81 1.70 17.22
C GLY A 77 8.68 2.72 17.29
N GLY A 78 7.74 2.56 18.22
CA GLY A 78 6.70 3.55 18.51
C GLY A 78 7.11 4.60 19.55
N HIS A 79 8.40 4.71 19.88
CA HIS A 79 8.94 5.67 20.86
C HIS A 79 8.24 5.59 22.22
N TYR A 80 7.79 4.40 22.61
CA TYR A 80 7.06 4.11 23.85
C TYR A 80 5.73 4.86 24.02
N LEU A 81 5.18 5.43 22.94
CA LEU A 81 3.83 6.00 22.91
C LEU A 81 2.75 4.93 22.69
N ASN A 82 3.15 3.69 22.36
CA ASN A 82 2.23 2.60 22.12
C ASN A 82 1.38 2.26 23.35
N ALA A 83 0.14 1.82 23.12
CA ALA A 83 -0.59 1.04 24.11
C ALA A 83 0.12 -0.31 24.32
N TRP A 84 0.91 -0.42 25.38
CA TRP A 84 1.80 -1.57 25.61
C TRP A 84 1.06 -2.92 25.58
N ARG A 85 -0.17 -2.98 26.10
CA ARG A 85 -0.97 -4.21 26.11
C ARG A 85 -1.34 -4.67 24.70
N MET A 86 -1.66 -3.73 23.81
CA MET A 86 -1.96 -4.03 22.41
C MET A 86 -0.71 -4.49 21.66
N ALA A 87 0.44 -3.87 21.92
CA ALA A 87 1.72 -4.29 21.37
C ALA A 87 2.13 -5.69 21.86
N GLU A 88 1.86 -6.02 23.12
CA GLU A 88 2.13 -7.34 23.69
C GLU A 88 1.27 -8.42 23.04
N LEU A 89 -0.05 -8.20 22.93
CA LEU A 89 -0.97 -9.13 22.27
C LEU A 89 -0.58 -9.33 20.81
N HIS A 90 -0.31 -8.24 20.09
CA HIS A 90 0.16 -8.30 18.70
C HIS A 90 1.41 -9.19 18.56
N ALA A 91 2.41 -9.00 19.42
CA ALA A 91 3.65 -9.76 19.36
C ALA A 91 3.46 -11.25 19.69
N LYS A 92 2.59 -11.58 20.66
CA LYS A 92 2.31 -12.96 21.09
C LYS A 92 1.46 -13.72 20.09
N GLU A 93 0.44 -13.08 19.50
CA GLU A 93 -0.56 -13.75 18.67
C GLU A 93 -0.16 -13.81 17.20
N ALA A 94 0.70 -12.91 16.72
CA ALA A 94 1.12 -12.88 15.31
C ALA A 94 1.64 -14.23 14.77
N PRO A 95 2.49 -15.01 15.48
CA PRO A 95 2.92 -16.33 15.04
C PRO A 95 1.75 -17.29 14.75
N GLU A 96 0.74 -17.31 15.62
CA GLU A 96 -0.42 -18.18 15.44
C GLU A 96 -1.28 -17.71 14.27
N ARG A 97 -1.51 -16.39 14.13
CA ARG A 97 -2.28 -15.84 13.02
C ARG A 97 -1.62 -16.08 11.65
N VAL A 98 -0.29 -16.09 11.58
CA VAL A 98 0.42 -16.45 10.34
C VAL A 98 0.29 -17.93 10.01
N ARG A 99 0.36 -18.82 11.01
CA ARG A 99 0.13 -20.26 10.82
C ARG A 99 -1.33 -20.56 10.45
N GLU A 100 -2.29 -19.85 11.03
CA GLU A 100 -3.72 -19.93 10.68
C GLU A 100 -3.93 -19.56 9.21
N LEU A 101 -3.32 -18.46 8.76
CA LEU A 101 -3.40 -18.04 7.37
C LEU A 101 -2.79 -19.07 6.42
N GLU A 102 -1.66 -19.69 6.78
CA GLU A 102 -1.08 -20.81 6.04
C GLU A 102 -2.02 -22.03 6.03
N GLY A 103 -2.68 -22.34 7.16
CA GLY A 103 -3.68 -23.40 7.26
C GLY A 103 -4.90 -23.19 6.37
N TRP A 104 -5.25 -21.93 6.08
CA TRP A 104 -6.27 -21.56 5.09
C TRP A 104 -5.78 -21.59 3.64
N GLY A 105 -4.51 -21.89 3.41
CA GLY A 105 -3.94 -22.10 2.08
C GLY A 105 -3.00 -21.00 1.59
N ALA A 106 -2.59 -20.05 2.44
CA ALA A 106 -1.57 -19.08 2.03
C ALA A 106 -0.21 -19.74 1.81
N LEU A 107 0.37 -19.54 0.63
CA LEU A 107 1.61 -20.17 0.22
C LEU A 107 2.82 -19.27 0.50
N MET A 108 3.24 -19.26 1.76
CA MET A 108 4.46 -18.56 2.19
C MET A 108 5.72 -19.15 1.55
N ASP A 109 6.72 -18.29 1.27
CA ASP A 109 8.04 -18.74 0.82
C ASP A 109 8.68 -19.65 1.88
N ARG A 110 9.52 -20.59 1.45
CA ARG A 110 10.02 -21.67 2.30
C ARG A 110 11.52 -21.59 2.56
N THR A 111 11.92 -21.98 3.76
CA THR A 111 13.31 -22.36 4.06
C THR A 111 13.64 -23.69 3.39
N PRO A 112 14.93 -24.08 3.29
CA PRO A 112 15.32 -25.41 2.79
C PRO A 112 14.65 -26.57 3.56
N ASP A 113 14.36 -26.37 4.85
CA ASP A 113 13.73 -27.36 5.72
C ASP A 113 12.19 -27.36 5.63
N GLY A 114 11.62 -26.58 4.71
CA GLY A 114 10.17 -26.52 4.48
C GLY A 114 9.37 -25.64 5.45
N LEU A 115 10.04 -24.92 6.35
CA LEU A 115 9.40 -23.96 7.25
C LEU A 115 9.08 -22.65 6.53
N ILE A 116 8.21 -21.82 7.10
CA ILE A 116 7.94 -20.46 6.59
C ILE A 116 9.24 -19.64 6.66
N ASN A 117 9.66 -19.12 5.52
CA ASN A 117 10.82 -18.24 5.39
C ASN A 117 10.55 -16.85 5.98
N GLN A 118 11.58 -16.24 6.56
CA GLN A 118 11.52 -14.92 7.19
C GLN A 118 12.70 -14.07 6.72
N ARG A 119 12.48 -12.78 6.49
CA ARG A 119 13.53 -11.86 6.04
C ARG A 119 13.74 -10.67 6.97
N ASN A 120 14.89 -10.01 6.78
CA ASN A 120 15.22 -8.75 7.42
C ASN A 120 14.27 -7.63 6.99
N PHE A 121 13.90 -6.78 7.95
CA PHE A 121 13.06 -5.61 7.69
C PHE A 121 13.38 -4.51 8.72
N GLY A 122 13.07 -3.25 8.38
CA GLY A 122 13.48 -2.12 9.22
C GLY A 122 12.87 -2.14 10.62
N GLY A 123 13.67 -1.71 11.59
CA GLY A 123 13.30 -1.64 12.99
C GLY A 123 13.39 -2.97 13.75
N HIS A 124 13.41 -4.12 13.07
CA HIS A 124 13.51 -5.42 13.71
C HIS A 124 14.96 -5.79 14.06
N ALA A 125 15.14 -6.45 15.21
CA ALA A 125 16.43 -6.97 15.64
C ALA A 125 16.83 -8.25 14.87
N TYR A 126 15.85 -9.10 14.55
CA TYR A 126 16.06 -10.38 13.85
C TYR A 126 15.09 -10.54 12.66
N PRO A 127 15.44 -11.39 11.67
CA PRO A 127 14.55 -11.71 10.56
C PRO A 127 13.25 -12.35 11.06
N ARG A 128 12.13 -11.64 10.94
CA ARG A 128 10.81 -12.14 11.37
C ARG A 128 9.66 -11.91 10.40
N LEU A 129 9.97 -11.34 9.25
CA LEU A 129 8.96 -10.96 8.29
C LEU A 129 8.66 -12.14 7.35
N ALA A 130 7.58 -12.87 7.63
CA ALA A 130 7.05 -13.90 6.74
C ALA A 130 6.53 -13.26 5.45
N HIS A 131 6.79 -13.89 4.31
CA HIS A 131 6.55 -13.26 3.01
C HIS A 131 6.30 -14.24 1.86
N VAL A 132 5.79 -13.68 0.76
CA VAL A 132 5.68 -14.32 -0.56
C VAL A 132 6.28 -13.40 -1.60
N GLY A 133 7.53 -13.64 -2.01
CA GLY A 133 8.26 -12.78 -2.93
C GLY A 133 8.15 -11.30 -2.53
N ASP A 134 7.51 -10.48 -3.36
CA ASP A 134 7.18 -9.07 -3.12
C ASP A 134 5.66 -8.81 -3.16
N ARG A 135 4.83 -9.81 -2.86
CA ARG A 135 3.37 -9.77 -3.05
C ARG A 135 2.58 -10.36 -1.87
N THR A 136 3.13 -10.26 -0.66
CA THR A 136 2.54 -10.91 0.52
C THR A 136 1.11 -10.47 0.78
N GLY A 137 0.78 -9.19 0.58
CA GLY A 137 -0.57 -8.66 0.74
C GLY A 137 -1.58 -9.22 -0.25
N LEU A 138 -1.15 -9.50 -1.49
CA LEU A 138 -1.98 -10.19 -2.49
C LEU A 138 -2.28 -11.62 -2.04
N GLU A 139 -1.28 -12.34 -1.51
CA GLU A 139 -1.51 -13.68 -0.97
C GLU A 139 -2.48 -13.63 0.21
N MET A 140 -2.24 -12.74 1.17
CA MET A 140 -3.10 -12.58 2.36
C MET A 140 -4.56 -12.29 1.98
N ILE A 141 -4.80 -11.32 1.09
CA ILE A 141 -6.17 -10.94 0.73
C ILE A 141 -6.88 -12.04 -0.05
N ARG A 142 -6.14 -12.75 -0.91
CA ARG A 142 -6.68 -13.87 -1.67
C ARG A 142 -7.08 -15.01 -0.74
N THR A 143 -6.20 -15.42 0.17
CA THR A 143 -6.51 -16.49 1.13
C THR A 143 -7.70 -16.13 2.02
N LEU A 144 -7.76 -14.90 2.53
CA LEU A 144 -8.90 -14.43 3.32
C LEU A 144 -10.20 -14.39 2.52
N GLN A 145 -10.14 -13.96 1.26
CA GLN A 145 -11.29 -13.95 0.37
C GLN A 145 -11.78 -15.37 0.09
N ASP A 146 -10.87 -16.25 -0.34
CA ASP A 146 -11.17 -17.63 -0.71
C ASP A 146 -11.73 -18.39 0.50
N HIS A 147 -11.17 -18.21 1.70
CA HIS A 147 -11.73 -18.79 2.92
C HIS A 147 -13.09 -18.18 3.29
N GLY A 148 -13.19 -16.85 3.31
CA GLY A 148 -14.38 -16.14 3.80
C GLY A 148 -15.64 -16.36 2.95
N ILE A 149 -15.54 -16.55 1.63
CA ILE A 149 -16.72 -16.83 0.79
C ILE A 149 -17.41 -18.16 1.15
N HIS A 150 -16.72 -19.07 1.83
CA HIS A 150 -17.28 -20.34 2.27
C HIS A 150 -17.95 -20.28 3.65
N GLU A 151 -17.81 -19.15 4.37
CA GLU A 151 -18.31 -18.98 5.74
C GLU A 151 -19.75 -18.40 5.81
N GLY A 152 -20.45 -18.29 4.67
CA GLY A 152 -21.83 -17.76 4.64
C GLY A 152 -21.94 -16.26 4.91
N ILE A 153 -20.89 -15.49 4.61
CA ILE A 153 -20.85 -14.03 4.74
C ILE A 153 -21.57 -13.39 3.54
N ASP A 154 -22.52 -12.48 3.81
CA ASP A 154 -23.20 -11.71 2.77
C ASP A 154 -22.34 -10.51 2.37
N VAL A 155 -21.78 -10.53 1.16
CA VAL A 155 -20.90 -9.47 0.66
C VAL A 155 -21.68 -8.44 -0.17
N HIS A 156 -21.66 -7.19 0.28
CA HIS A 156 -22.26 -6.02 -0.37
C HIS A 156 -21.18 -5.20 -1.07
N MET A 157 -20.85 -5.59 -2.30
CA MET A 157 -19.87 -4.90 -3.14
C MET A 157 -20.42 -3.60 -3.71
N GLU A 158 -19.51 -2.65 -3.97
CA GLU A 158 -19.83 -1.33 -4.53
C GLU A 158 -20.90 -0.56 -3.73
N VAL A 159 -20.92 -0.75 -2.41
CA VAL A 159 -21.81 -0.04 -1.48
C VAL A 159 -21.01 0.91 -0.60
N THR A 160 -21.39 2.19 -0.58
CA THR A 160 -20.71 3.22 0.21
C THR A 160 -21.57 3.62 1.40
N VAL A 161 -21.02 3.48 2.61
CA VAL A 161 -21.65 3.96 3.84
C VAL A 161 -21.53 5.48 3.90
N SER A 162 -22.65 6.16 4.12
CA SER A 162 -22.71 7.61 4.23
C SER A 162 -22.95 8.09 5.66
N LYS A 163 -23.53 7.24 6.53
CA LYS A 163 -23.80 7.61 7.92
C LYS A 163 -23.89 6.36 8.81
N LEU A 164 -23.36 6.44 10.03
CA LEU A 164 -23.65 5.46 11.09
C LEU A 164 -24.99 5.80 11.75
N LEU A 165 -25.81 4.78 11.97
CA LEU A 165 -27.11 4.95 12.60
C LEU A 165 -26.95 4.76 14.10
N MET A 166 -27.31 5.77 14.88
CA MET A 166 -27.19 5.77 16.32
C MET A 166 -28.57 5.63 16.97
N ASP A 167 -28.67 4.81 18.00
CA ASP A 167 -29.81 4.70 18.90
C ASP A 167 -29.36 5.07 20.32
N GLY A 168 -29.66 6.31 20.72
CA GLY A 168 -29.03 6.93 21.89
C GLY A 168 -27.50 6.98 21.72
N GLY A 169 -26.77 6.39 22.67
CA GLY A 169 -25.30 6.30 22.64
C GLY A 169 -24.74 5.05 21.95
N ARG A 170 -25.58 4.22 21.30
CA ARG A 170 -25.15 2.95 20.68
C ARG A 170 -25.26 3.01 19.17
N CYS A 171 -24.28 2.44 18.47
CA CYS A 171 -24.36 2.23 17.03
C CYS A 171 -25.32 1.07 16.74
N ALA A 172 -26.39 1.35 15.98
CA ALA A 172 -27.44 0.41 15.61
C ALA A 172 -27.37 -0.04 14.14
N GLY A 173 -26.35 0.43 13.39
CA GLY A 173 -26.17 0.06 12.00
C GLY A 173 -25.61 1.19 11.13
N ALA A 174 -25.94 1.16 9.85
CA ALA A 174 -25.43 2.11 8.86
C ALA A 174 -26.44 2.42 7.75
N LEU A 175 -26.45 3.67 7.30
CA LEU A 175 -27.06 4.09 6.05
C LEU A 175 -25.98 4.08 4.97
N ALA A 176 -26.28 3.44 3.86
CA ALA A 176 -25.41 3.34 2.71
C ALA A 176 -26.19 3.56 1.42
N TYR A 177 -25.46 3.67 0.31
CA TYR A 177 -26.03 3.66 -1.02
C TYR A 177 -25.25 2.74 -1.94
N ASP A 178 -25.98 2.15 -2.87
CA ASP A 178 -25.44 1.40 -3.99
C ASP A 178 -24.81 2.36 -5.01
N ARG A 179 -23.54 2.18 -5.37
CA ARG A 179 -22.82 3.10 -6.26
C ARG A 179 -23.28 3.00 -7.71
N GLU A 180 -23.81 1.86 -8.15
CA GLU A 180 -24.28 1.65 -9.51
C GLU A 180 -25.63 2.35 -9.71
N LEU A 181 -26.58 2.10 -8.80
CA LEU A 181 -27.97 2.53 -8.96
C LEU A 181 -28.37 3.74 -8.10
N GLY A 182 -27.50 4.19 -7.19
CA GLY A 182 -27.80 5.28 -6.25
C GLY A 182 -28.89 4.96 -5.23
N ARG A 183 -29.26 3.68 -5.07
CA ARG A 183 -30.35 3.24 -4.17
C ARG A 183 -29.84 3.18 -2.74
N PHE A 184 -30.62 3.74 -1.81
CA PHE A 184 -30.31 3.67 -0.39
C PHE A 184 -30.53 2.28 0.19
N LYS A 185 -29.59 1.85 1.04
CA LYS A 185 -29.62 0.61 1.82
C LYS A 185 -29.46 0.97 3.30
N VAL A 186 -30.35 0.47 4.14
CA VAL A 186 -30.28 0.58 5.60
C VAL A 186 -29.86 -0.77 6.14
N PHE A 187 -28.70 -0.81 6.77
CA PHE A 187 -28.18 -1.98 7.47
C PHE A 187 -28.48 -1.80 8.95
N LYS A 188 -29.34 -2.66 9.52
CA LYS A 188 -29.51 -2.78 10.97
C LYS A 188 -28.56 -3.84 11.49
N ALA A 189 -27.88 -3.54 12.60
CA ALA A 189 -26.89 -4.45 13.18
C ALA A 189 -26.92 -4.40 14.71
N LYS A 190 -26.62 -5.53 15.35
CA LYS A 190 -26.36 -5.56 16.80
C LYS A 190 -24.96 -5.04 17.12
N ALA A 191 -24.00 -5.26 16.22
CA ALA A 191 -22.64 -4.73 16.29
C ALA A 191 -22.14 -4.27 14.92
N VAL A 192 -21.34 -3.19 14.92
CA VAL A 192 -20.70 -2.67 13.70
C VAL A 192 -19.19 -2.66 13.88
N VAL A 193 -18.46 -3.27 12.96
CA VAL A 193 -16.99 -3.25 12.90
C VAL A 193 -16.55 -2.35 11.76
N MET A 194 -15.66 -1.40 12.04
CA MET A 194 -15.11 -0.50 11.02
C MET A 194 -13.67 -0.89 10.68
N ALA A 195 -13.44 -1.24 9.41
CA ALA A 195 -12.15 -1.66 8.86
C ALA A 195 -11.88 -0.96 7.51
N THR A 196 -12.05 0.37 7.47
CA THR A 196 -12.21 1.16 6.25
C THR A 196 -10.90 1.63 5.60
N GLY A 197 -9.74 1.25 6.13
CA GLY A 197 -8.44 1.76 5.67
C GLY A 197 -8.12 3.17 6.17
N GLY A 198 -7.07 3.78 5.61
CA GLY A 198 -6.46 5.01 6.13
C GLY A 198 -6.81 6.30 5.39
N ILE A 199 -6.02 7.34 5.66
CA ILE A 199 -6.20 8.74 5.18
C ILE A 199 -5.21 9.15 4.09
N GLY A 200 -4.56 8.20 3.42
CA GLY A 200 -3.45 8.45 2.50
C GLY A 200 -3.71 9.49 1.40
N ARG A 201 -4.95 9.62 0.94
CA ARG A 201 -5.38 10.57 -0.09
C ARG A 201 -5.46 12.02 0.39
N ALA A 202 -5.23 12.28 1.67
CA ALA A 202 -4.96 13.63 2.17
C ALA A 202 -3.62 14.19 1.64
N PHE A 203 -2.71 13.34 1.17
CA PHE A 203 -1.40 13.72 0.66
C PHE A 203 -1.34 13.70 -0.87
N LEU A 204 -0.71 14.72 -1.45
CA LEU A 204 -0.57 14.86 -2.91
C LEU A 204 0.15 13.66 -3.55
N VAL A 205 1.22 13.19 -2.89
CA VAL A 205 1.98 12.02 -3.31
C VAL A 205 1.87 10.97 -2.21
N THR A 206 1.30 9.83 -2.56
CA THR A 206 1.03 8.73 -1.65
C THR A 206 1.17 7.41 -2.39
N SER A 207 1.57 6.36 -1.67
CA SER A 207 1.50 4.98 -2.17
C SER A 207 0.10 4.39 -2.06
N ASN A 208 -0.83 5.10 -1.40
CA ASN A 208 -2.15 4.57 -1.15
C ASN A 208 -3.07 4.64 -2.37
N SER A 209 -3.96 3.64 -2.46
CA SER A 209 -5.02 3.60 -3.45
C SER A 209 -5.90 4.85 -3.39
N TRP A 210 -6.59 5.14 -4.48
CA TRP A 210 -7.60 6.21 -4.59
C TRP A 210 -8.71 6.12 -3.55
N GLU A 211 -8.88 4.95 -2.93
CA GLU A 211 -9.90 4.68 -1.94
C GLU A 211 -9.49 5.02 -0.49
N TYR A 212 -8.26 5.45 -0.22
CA TYR A 212 -7.80 5.79 1.14
C TYR A 212 -8.14 7.23 1.51
N THR A 213 -9.45 7.53 1.53
CA THR A 213 -10.03 8.88 1.65
C THR A 213 -10.42 9.26 3.08
N GLY A 214 -10.21 8.38 4.07
CA GLY A 214 -10.53 8.68 5.46
C GLY A 214 -12.02 8.56 5.82
N ASP A 215 -12.86 7.99 4.95
CA ASP A 215 -14.32 7.92 5.12
C ASP A 215 -14.73 7.40 6.51
N GLY A 216 -14.16 6.28 6.94
CA GLY A 216 -14.50 5.70 8.25
C GLY A 216 -14.04 6.53 9.44
N HIS A 217 -12.99 7.33 9.31
CA HIS A 217 -12.57 8.23 10.38
C HIS A 217 -13.61 9.34 10.56
N ALA A 218 -14.08 9.93 9.45
CA ALA A 218 -15.14 10.92 9.46
C ALA A 218 -16.46 10.34 10.02
N LEU A 219 -16.87 9.16 9.53
CA LEU A 219 -18.08 8.47 10.00
C LEU A 219 -18.05 8.20 11.52
N ALA A 220 -16.90 7.74 12.05
CA ALA A 220 -16.74 7.47 13.47
C ALA A 220 -16.79 8.77 14.29
N TYR A 221 -16.08 9.81 13.84
CA TYR A 221 -16.07 11.12 14.51
C TYR A 221 -17.46 11.76 14.54
N GLU A 222 -18.19 11.72 13.43
CA GLU A 222 -19.57 12.22 13.33
C GLU A 222 -20.56 11.42 14.21
N ALA A 223 -20.26 10.15 14.48
CA ALA A 223 -21.01 9.31 15.41
C ALA A 223 -20.63 9.56 16.89
N GLY A 224 -19.67 10.46 17.16
CA GLY A 224 -19.25 10.83 18.51
C GLY A 224 -18.07 10.02 19.06
N ALA A 225 -17.37 9.23 18.24
CA ALA A 225 -16.16 8.54 18.66
C ALA A 225 -14.96 9.51 18.73
N GLU A 226 -14.09 9.30 19.73
CA GLU A 226 -12.79 9.97 19.78
C GLU A 226 -11.82 9.34 18.77
N LEU A 227 -11.11 10.19 18.04
CA LEU A 227 -10.01 9.78 17.17
C LEU A 227 -8.69 10.04 17.89
N VAL A 228 -7.81 9.04 17.92
CA VAL A 228 -6.56 9.07 18.68
C VAL A 228 -5.37 9.09 17.71
N ASP A 229 -4.32 9.84 18.06
CA ASP A 229 -3.02 9.82 17.39
C ASP A 229 -3.05 10.18 15.87
N MET A 230 -4.03 10.99 15.45
CA MET A 230 -4.24 11.34 14.04
C MET A 230 -3.09 12.15 13.41
N GLU A 231 -2.24 12.77 14.23
CA GLU A 231 -1.04 13.49 13.81
C GLU A 231 0.11 12.57 13.34
N PHE A 232 0.08 11.29 13.73
CA PHE A 232 1.15 10.34 13.43
C PHE A 232 0.98 9.72 12.04
N VAL A 233 1.45 10.43 11.01
CA VAL A 233 1.45 9.94 9.62
C VAL A 233 2.83 9.38 9.25
N GLN A 234 2.85 8.12 8.83
CA GLN A 234 4.09 7.47 8.39
C GLN A 234 4.43 7.78 6.94
N PHE A 235 5.66 8.25 6.70
CA PHE A 235 6.23 8.38 5.37
C PHE A 235 7.17 7.20 5.10
N HIS A 236 6.89 6.46 4.02
CA HIS A 236 7.75 5.35 3.63
C HIS A 236 9.06 5.86 3.01
N PRO A 237 10.25 5.40 3.47
CA PRO A 237 11.55 5.85 2.98
C PRO A 237 11.69 5.84 1.46
N THR A 238 11.18 4.78 0.84
CA THR A 238 11.45 4.47 -0.55
C THR A 238 10.21 4.51 -1.45
N GLY A 239 9.60 5.68 -1.61
CA GLY A 239 8.60 5.94 -2.65
C GLY A 239 9.24 6.37 -3.96
N MET A 240 8.83 5.78 -5.08
CA MET A 240 9.30 6.20 -6.41
C MET A 240 8.92 7.66 -6.67
N VAL A 241 9.83 8.44 -7.24
CA VAL A 241 9.52 9.83 -7.66
C VAL A 241 9.67 10.07 -9.15
N TRP A 242 10.35 9.15 -9.83
CA TRP A 242 10.65 9.21 -11.24
C TRP A 242 10.61 7.80 -11.87
N PRO A 243 10.15 7.67 -13.13
CA PRO A 243 9.44 8.69 -13.93
C PRO A 243 8.13 9.16 -13.28
N PRO A 244 7.53 10.29 -13.72
CA PRO A 244 6.31 10.81 -13.12
C PRO A 244 5.14 9.81 -13.11
N SER A 245 5.11 8.87 -14.06
CA SER A 245 4.10 7.81 -14.17
C SER A 245 4.09 6.80 -13.02
N VAL A 246 5.20 6.64 -12.31
CA VAL A 246 5.34 5.73 -11.17
C VAL A 246 5.50 6.48 -9.85
N ARG A 247 5.30 7.80 -9.86
CA ARG A 247 5.46 8.62 -8.66
C ARG A 247 4.47 8.18 -7.58
N GLY A 248 4.99 7.93 -6.38
CA GLY A 248 4.25 7.43 -5.23
C GLY A 248 4.21 5.90 -5.13
N ILE A 249 4.58 5.15 -6.18
CA ILE A 249 4.64 3.68 -6.10
C ILE A 249 5.67 3.27 -5.04
N LEU A 250 5.27 2.31 -4.20
CA LEU A 250 6.10 1.76 -3.15
C LEU A 250 7.27 0.99 -3.78
N VAL A 251 8.47 1.16 -3.22
CA VAL A 251 9.55 0.19 -3.35
C VAL A 251 9.68 -0.50 -2.01
N THR A 252 9.38 -1.81 -1.94
CA THR A 252 9.44 -2.58 -0.70
C THR A 252 10.72 -2.33 0.08
N GLU A 253 10.57 -2.18 1.38
CA GLU A 253 11.67 -2.14 2.33
C GLU A 253 12.48 -3.44 2.37
N GLY A 254 11.90 -4.54 1.89
CA GLY A 254 12.64 -5.79 1.67
C GLY A 254 13.87 -5.60 0.81
N VAL A 255 13.86 -4.66 -0.15
CA VAL A 255 15.05 -4.30 -0.94
C VAL A 255 16.23 -3.89 -0.07
N ARG A 256 16.01 -3.15 1.03
CA ARG A 256 17.06 -2.79 1.99
C ARG A 256 17.45 -3.99 2.88
N GLY A 257 16.47 -4.83 3.22
CA GLY A 257 16.69 -6.09 3.95
C GLY A 257 17.62 -7.05 3.21
N GLU A 258 17.53 -7.08 1.88
CA GLU A 258 18.38 -7.88 0.98
C GLU A 258 19.68 -7.16 0.56
N GLY A 259 20.06 -6.07 1.26
CA GLY A 259 21.33 -5.37 1.06
C GLY A 259 21.30 -4.16 0.14
N GLY A 260 20.11 -3.69 -0.24
CA GLY A 260 19.96 -2.41 -0.92
C GLY A 260 20.45 -1.24 -0.07
N ILE A 261 21.32 -0.40 -0.65
CA ILE A 261 21.93 0.75 0.02
C ILE A 261 21.35 2.09 -0.47
N LEU A 262 21.44 3.12 0.37
CA LEU A 262 20.98 4.48 0.04
C LEU A 262 22.19 5.41 -0.22
N LYS A 263 22.20 6.10 -1.38
CA LYS A 263 23.28 7.03 -1.81
C LYS A 263 22.80 8.43 -2.21
N ASN A 264 23.64 9.47 -2.12
CA ASN A 264 23.40 10.80 -2.76
C ASN A 264 23.65 10.81 -4.27
N SER A 265 23.31 11.96 -4.87
CA SER A 265 23.96 12.49 -6.07
C SER A 265 25.50 12.37 -6.10
N GLU A 266 26.19 12.50 -4.97
CA GLU A 266 27.64 12.34 -4.85
C GLU A 266 28.11 10.87 -4.72
N GLY A 267 27.19 9.91 -4.63
CA GLY A 267 27.51 8.48 -4.49
C GLY A 267 27.90 8.00 -3.08
N ARG A 268 27.91 8.87 -2.07
CA ARG A 268 28.14 8.57 -0.65
C ARG A 268 26.95 7.83 0.00
N ARG A 269 27.26 6.79 0.78
CA ARG A 269 26.34 6.03 1.63
C ARG A 269 26.10 6.73 2.97
N PHE A 270 25.22 7.72 2.96
CA PHE A 270 24.98 8.69 4.05
C PHE A 270 24.28 8.14 5.31
N MET A 271 23.81 6.89 5.30
CA MET A 271 23.07 6.36 6.46
C MET A 271 23.97 6.16 7.69
N PHE A 272 25.29 6.00 7.52
CA PHE A 272 26.27 5.86 8.61
C PHE A 272 26.56 7.16 9.35
N ASP A 273 26.32 8.32 8.73
CA ASP A 273 26.78 9.63 9.25
C ASP A 273 26.11 10.06 10.58
N ASP A 274 25.01 9.41 10.98
CA ASP A 274 24.20 9.81 12.15
C ASP A 274 23.25 8.68 12.57
N ILE A 275 23.68 7.90 13.56
CA ILE A 275 22.90 6.81 14.14
C ILE A 275 22.37 7.30 15.50
N PRO A 276 21.05 7.25 15.74
CA PRO A 276 20.49 7.71 17.00
C PRO A 276 21.06 6.92 18.19
N PRO A 277 21.28 7.55 19.35
CA PRO A 277 21.84 6.88 20.52
C PRO A 277 21.13 5.57 20.88
N LEU A 278 19.79 5.57 20.79
CA LEU A 278 18.92 4.41 21.06
C LEU A 278 19.21 3.17 20.18
N TYR A 279 19.81 3.36 19.01
CA TYR A 279 20.08 2.30 18.06
C TYR A 279 21.56 1.99 17.88
N LYS A 280 22.46 2.84 18.40
CA LYS A 280 23.91 2.78 18.16
C LYS A 280 24.52 1.43 18.49
N GLU A 281 24.15 0.83 19.63
CA GLU A 281 24.65 -0.49 20.04
C GLU A 281 24.19 -1.62 19.11
N SER A 282 23.06 -1.44 18.44
CA SER A 282 22.44 -2.44 17.57
C SER A 282 22.73 -2.24 16.08
N THR A 283 23.51 -1.21 15.71
CA THR A 283 23.75 -0.81 14.32
C THR A 283 25.23 -0.94 13.99
N ALA A 284 25.53 -1.41 12.79
CA ALA A 284 26.89 -1.58 12.30
C ALA A 284 27.65 -0.25 12.25
N ASP A 285 28.93 -0.28 12.61
CA ASP A 285 29.82 0.88 12.51
C ASP A 285 30.42 1.01 11.10
N THR A 286 30.52 -0.11 10.36
CA THR A 286 31.11 -0.13 9.03
C THR A 286 30.19 -0.74 7.96
N PRO A 287 30.33 -0.33 6.69
CA PRO A 287 29.65 -0.96 5.56
C PRO A 287 29.84 -2.48 5.48
N GLU A 288 31.04 -2.97 5.82
CA GLU A 288 31.44 -4.37 5.76
C GLU A 288 30.73 -5.20 6.83
N GLU A 289 30.64 -4.68 8.07
CA GLU A 289 29.85 -5.30 9.13
C GLU A 289 28.37 -5.35 8.75
N GLY A 290 27.83 -4.24 8.23
CA GLY A 290 26.45 -4.20 7.77
C GLY A 290 26.15 -5.20 6.63
N TRP A 291 27.12 -5.47 5.75
CA TRP A 291 26.99 -6.49 4.71
C TRP A 291 27.03 -7.91 5.27
N ARG A 292 27.91 -8.18 6.26
CA ARG A 292 27.94 -9.48 6.98
C ARG A 292 26.57 -9.82 7.57
N TYR A 293 25.88 -8.84 8.18
CA TYR A 293 24.52 -9.04 8.69
C TYR A 293 23.54 -9.45 7.59
N VAL A 294 23.58 -8.78 6.44
CA VAL A 294 22.68 -9.06 5.30
C VAL A 294 22.86 -10.48 4.77
N ILE A 295 24.09 -11.00 4.74
CA ILE A 295 24.37 -12.37 4.28
C ILE A 295 24.17 -13.44 5.37
N GLY A 296 23.63 -13.07 6.53
CA GLY A 296 23.24 -14.00 7.59
C GLY A 296 24.28 -14.22 8.70
N ASP A 297 25.28 -13.34 8.81
CA ASP A 297 26.22 -13.40 9.93
C ASP A 297 25.54 -13.00 11.24
N ARG A 298 25.49 -13.95 12.17
CA ARG A 298 24.78 -13.80 13.45
C ARG A 298 25.46 -12.82 14.40
N GLU A 299 26.77 -12.60 14.28
CA GLU A 299 27.54 -11.73 15.16
C GLU A 299 27.65 -10.30 14.62
N ALA A 300 27.21 -10.06 13.38
CA ALA A 300 27.20 -8.73 12.78
C ALA A 300 26.00 -7.90 13.26
N ARG A 301 26.18 -6.60 13.41
CA ARG A 301 25.08 -5.66 13.66
C ARG A 301 24.41 -5.22 12.35
N ARG A 302 23.14 -4.85 12.43
CA ARG A 302 22.35 -4.48 11.25
C ARG A 302 22.84 -3.17 10.63
N PRO A 303 22.79 -3.02 9.30
CA PRO A 303 23.14 -1.76 8.64
C PRO A 303 22.15 -0.64 8.99
N PRO A 304 22.59 0.63 8.99
CA PRO A 304 21.73 1.78 9.32
C PRO A 304 20.59 2.00 8.32
N GLU A 305 20.64 1.40 7.13
CA GLU A 305 19.50 1.34 6.20
C GLU A 305 18.29 0.59 6.77
N LEU A 306 18.46 -0.24 7.80
CA LEU A 306 17.38 -0.96 8.49
C LEU A 306 16.94 -0.29 9.80
N LEU A 307 17.30 0.98 10.00
CA LEU A 307 16.70 1.80 11.06
C LEU A 307 15.21 2.06 10.80
N THR A 308 14.52 2.61 11.80
CA THR A 308 13.09 2.90 11.72
C THR A 308 12.76 3.89 10.60
N ARG A 309 11.56 3.73 10.02
CA ARG A 309 11.13 4.49 8.83
C ARG A 309 11.23 5.99 9.02
N ASP A 310 10.82 6.49 10.17
CA ASP A 310 10.87 7.91 10.52
C ASP A 310 12.30 8.48 10.50
N HIS A 311 13.29 7.71 10.99
CA HIS A 311 14.69 8.12 10.94
C HIS A 311 15.24 8.13 9.52
N VAL A 312 15.05 7.02 8.79
CA VAL A 312 15.51 6.90 7.40
C VAL A 312 14.86 7.99 6.52
N ALA A 313 13.57 8.24 6.72
CA ALA A 313 12.80 9.29 6.06
C ALA A 313 13.39 10.68 6.31
N ARG A 314 13.60 11.04 7.58
CA ARG A 314 14.18 12.35 7.96
C ARG A 314 15.59 12.54 7.41
N LYS A 315 16.41 11.49 7.40
CA LYS A 315 17.74 11.53 6.77
C LYS A 315 17.66 11.82 5.28
N ILE A 316 16.78 11.13 4.53
CA ILE A 316 16.58 11.40 3.10
C ILE A 316 16.16 12.86 2.88
N VAL A 317 15.26 13.39 3.71
CA VAL A 317 14.81 14.79 3.61
C VAL A 317 15.95 15.77 3.89
N LYS A 318 16.74 15.55 4.94
CA LYS A 318 17.91 16.39 5.28
C LYS A 318 18.89 16.46 4.12
N GLU A 319 19.22 15.31 3.57
CA GLU A 319 20.08 15.16 2.40
C GLU A 319 19.59 15.94 1.17
N VAL A 320 18.27 15.99 0.94
CA VAL A 320 17.68 16.79 -0.15
C VAL A 320 17.73 18.28 0.16
N GLN A 321 17.46 18.68 1.41
CA GLN A 321 17.50 20.07 1.85
C GLN A 321 18.90 20.68 1.76
N GLU A 322 19.93 19.87 1.99
CA GLU A 322 21.34 20.26 1.86
C GLU A 322 21.86 20.20 0.42
N GLY A 323 20.96 20.09 -0.58
CA GLY A 323 21.32 20.14 -2.00
C GLY A 323 21.91 18.84 -2.56
N ARG A 324 22.00 17.77 -1.75
CA ARG A 324 22.54 16.46 -2.14
C ARG A 324 21.47 15.49 -2.62
N GLY A 325 20.34 16.00 -3.12
CA GLY A 325 19.28 15.23 -3.78
C GLY A 325 19.63 14.89 -5.23
N SER A 326 18.92 13.95 -5.86
CA SER A 326 19.02 13.74 -7.32
C SER A 326 18.32 14.85 -8.10
N PRO A 327 18.60 15.00 -9.42
CA PRO A 327 17.99 16.03 -10.27
C PRO A 327 16.46 16.04 -10.31
N HIS A 328 15.81 14.89 -10.04
CA HIS A 328 14.36 14.75 -10.11
C HIS A 328 13.66 14.94 -8.75
N GLY A 329 14.36 15.52 -7.77
CA GLY A 329 13.80 15.79 -6.45
C GLY A 329 13.67 14.55 -5.55
N GLY A 330 14.26 13.41 -5.94
CA GLY A 330 14.41 12.23 -5.07
C GLY A 330 15.82 11.80 -4.80
N ARG A 331 16.06 10.96 -3.81
CA ARG A 331 17.35 10.34 -3.52
C ARG A 331 17.23 8.86 -3.12
N SER A 332 17.68 8.01 -4.03
CA SER A 332 18.50 6.82 -3.74
C SER A 332 18.62 6.04 -5.04
N SER A 333 19.83 5.71 -5.50
CA SER A 333 20.01 4.56 -6.39
C SER A 333 20.26 3.34 -5.52
N THR A 334 19.27 2.46 -5.43
CA THR A 334 19.49 1.19 -4.73
C THR A 334 20.34 0.29 -5.63
N SER A 335 21.64 0.18 -5.37
CA SER A 335 22.45 -0.86 -6.01
C SER A 335 22.13 -2.19 -5.32
N LEU A 336 21.54 -3.12 -6.08
CA LEU A 336 20.99 -4.38 -5.59
C LEU A 336 21.96 -5.54 -5.86
N GLY A 337 22.22 -6.35 -4.82
CA GLY A 337 22.83 -7.68 -4.96
C GLY A 337 21.88 -8.64 -5.66
N SER A 338 22.41 -9.59 -6.45
CA SER A 338 21.68 -10.32 -7.50
C SER A 338 20.80 -11.50 -7.04
N LYS A 339 20.48 -11.65 -5.76
CA LYS A 339 19.76 -12.84 -5.26
C LYS A 339 18.36 -12.47 -4.75
N SER A 340 17.35 -13.17 -5.27
CA SER A 340 15.95 -13.18 -4.78
C SER A 340 15.12 -11.89 -4.88
N ILE A 341 14.95 -11.34 -6.09
CA ILE A 341 14.05 -10.22 -6.35
C ILE A 341 13.17 -10.55 -7.57
N SER A 342 11.90 -10.13 -7.54
CA SER A 342 10.91 -10.38 -8.60
C SER A 342 11.37 -9.84 -9.97
N LYS A 343 10.81 -10.33 -11.07
CA LYS A 343 11.24 -9.96 -12.43
C LYS A 343 11.12 -8.45 -12.70
N THR A 344 10.08 -7.79 -12.17
CA THR A 344 9.87 -6.34 -12.21
C THR A 344 10.96 -5.59 -11.46
N GLN A 345 11.35 -6.14 -10.32
CA GLN A 345 12.27 -5.52 -9.37
C GLN A 345 13.75 -5.82 -9.76
N ARG A 346 14.00 -6.87 -10.58
CA ARG A 346 15.25 -7.08 -11.36
C ARG A 346 15.42 -6.14 -12.55
N ILE A 347 14.33 -5.71 -13.17
CA ILE A 347 14.39 -4.65 -14.20
C ILE A 347 14.75 -3.32 -13.54
N ILE A 348 14.23 -3.10 -12.31
CA ILE A 348 14.59 -1.96 -11.46
C ILE A 348 16.06 -2.07 -10.98
N SER A 349 16.56 -3.25 -10.64
CA SER A 349 17.95 -3.43 -10.16
C SER A 349 19.04 -3.17 -11.20
N ARG A 350 18.73 -3.28 -12.49
CA ARG A 350 19.68 -3.03 -13.59
C ARG A 350 19.80 -1.56 -13.98
N ARG A 351 19.01 -0.66 -13.40
CA ARG A 351 19.01 0.78 -13.71
C ARG A 351 18.85 1.59 -12.41
N SER A 352 19.72 2.57 -12.20
CA SER A 352 19.59 3.51 -11.09
C SER A 352 18.31 4.35 -11.23
N PHE A 353 17.32 4.18 -10.34
CA PHE A 353 16.11 5.01 -10.29
C PHE A 353 16.08 5.86 -9.03
N PRO A 354 15.75 7.17 -9.08
CA PRO A 354 15.70 8.01 -7.90
C PRO A 354 14.40 7.83 -7.11
N VAL A 355 14.51 7.91 -5.78
CA VAL A 355 13.47 7.55 -4.79
C VAL A 355 13.34 8.67 -3.75
N CYS A 356 12.17 9.20 -3.37
CA CYS A 356 12.08 10.29 -2.35
C CYS A 356 10.86 10.20 -1.42
N ILE A 357 10.96 10.95 -0.32
CA ILE A 357 9.86 11.42 0.51
C ILE A 357 9.72 12.95 0.36
N ILE A 358 8.47 13.40 0.22
CA ILE A 358 8.10 14.81 0.21
C ILE A 358 7.77 15.25 1.64
N SER A 359 8.49 16.23 2.19
CA SER A 359 8.11 16.85 3.48
C SER A 359 7.01 17.89 3.27
N SER A 360 5.96 17.89 4.09
CA SER A 360 5.01 18.99 4.20
C SER A 360 5.72 20.26 4.71
N ARG A 361 5.90 21.26 3.84
CA ARG A 361 6.40 22.57 4.28
C ARG A 361 5.35 23.27 5.15
N ASN A 362 5.87 23.93 6.19
CA ASN A 362 5.19 24.86 7.10
C ASN A 362 4.16 25.74 6.38
N TRP A 363 2.93 25.70 6.85
CA TRP A 363 1.89 26.65 6.47
C TRP A 363 2.18 27.99 7.15
N ARG A 364 2.69 28.96 6.39
CA ARG A 364 2.47 30.38 6.69
C ARG A 364 1.44 30.89 5.70
N VAL A 365 0.31 31.34 6.21
CA VAL A 365 -0.66 32.12 5.44
C VAL A 365 -0.02 33.48 5.17
N SER A 366 0.61 33.62 4.01
CA SER A 366 1.03 34.92 3.47
C SER A 366 0.32 35.14 2.14
N THR A 367 -0.66 36.02 2.16
CA THR A 367 -1.33 36.60 0.98
C THR A 367 -0.31 37.30 0.09
N LEU A 368 -0.16 36.90 -1.18
CA LEU A 368 0.55 37.64 -2.25
C LEU A 368 0.02 37.15 -3.64
N PRO A 369 0.17 37.94 -4.73
CA PRO A 369 -0.93 38.35 -5.58
C PRO A 369 -1.06 37.59 -6.91
N LYS A 370 -2.25 37.70 -7.49
CA LYS A 370 -2.61 37.24 -8.83
C LYS A 370 -1.86 38.03 -9.92
N SER A 371 -0.79 37.47 -10.47
CA SER A 371 -0.31 37.83 -11.82
C SER A 371 0.64 36.78 -12.35
N LEU A 372 0.18 36.04 -13.38
CA LEU A 372 0.94 35.46 -14.51
C LEU A 372 0.24 34.18 -15.01
N TRP A 373 -0.89 34.39 -15.67
CA TRP A 373 -1.39 33.50 -16.72
C TRP A 373 -0.84 34.02 -18.04
N ARG A 374 0.00 33.22 -18.73
CA ARG A 374 0.17 33.13 -20.20
C ARG A 374 1.56 32.57 -20.52
N LEU A 375 1.59 31.40 -21.15
CA LEU A 375 2.09 31.17 -22.53
C LEU A 375 2.25 29.67 -22.74
N GLY A 376 1.41 29.14 -23.63
CA GLY A 376 1.60 27.80 -24.16
C GLY A 376 2.69 27.79 -25.23
N GLN A 377 3.36 26.66 -25.38
CA GLN A 377 4.00 26.27 -26.63
C GLN A 377 4.03 24.75 -26.71
N LEU A 378 3.41 24.24 -27.78
CA LEU A 378 3.50 22.86 -28.26
C LEU A 378 4.94 22.56 -28.69
N HIS A 379 5.49 21.42 -28.26
CA HIS A 379 6.56 20.75 -29.01
C HIS A 379 6.28 19.24 -29.11
N THR A 380 6.01 18.82 -30.34
CA THR A 380 6.09 17.46 -30.87
C THR A 380 7.51 16.91 -30.73
N MET A 381 7.69 15.69 -30.19
CA MET A 381 8.94 14.95 -30.32
C MET A 381 8.72 13.53 -30.86
N ARG A 382 9.60 13.20 -31.82
CA ARG A 382 9.67 12.01 -32.66
C ARG A 382 9.98 10.73 -31.84
N TRP A 383 9.43 9.62 -32.31
CA TRP A 383 9.73 8.26 -31.84
C TRP A 383 11.04 7.76 -32.47
N GLY A 384 11.99 7.32 -31.63
CA GLY A 384 13.20 6.62 -32.05
C GLY A 384 13.06 5.11 -31.85
N VAL A 385 13.31 4.36 -32.92
CA VAL A 385 13.40 2.90 -32.97
C VAL A 385 14.73 2.45 -32.37
N PHE A 386 14.75 1.43 -31.51
CA PHE A 386 15.99 0.75 -31.10
C PHE A 386 15.87 -0.77 -31.30
N GLU A 387 16.85 -1.32 -32.02
CA GLU A 387 17.07 -2.74 -32.32
C GLU A 387 17.40 -3.57 -31.07
N TRP A 388 16.94 -4.82 -31.04
CA TRP A 388 17.30 -5.81 -30.01
C TRP A 388 18.32 -6.82 -30.55
N THR A 389 19.44 -6.99 -29.83
CA THR A 389 20.40 -8.08 -30.04
C THR A 389 19.98 -9.33 -29.24
N ARG A 390 20.08 -10.51 -29.88
CA ARG A 390 19.70 -11.84 -29.37
C ARG A 390 20.53 -12.28 -28.15
N ILE A 391 19.89 -12.92 -27.15
CA ILE A 391 20.53 -13.80 -26.15
C ILE A 391 19.74 -15.14 -26.10
N PRO A 392 20.37 -16.31 -25.90
CA PRO A 392 19.82 -17.61 -26.27
C PRO A 392 18.81 -18.21 -25.28
N ARG A 393 17.96 -19.08 -25.85
CA ARG A 393 16.90 -19.96 -25.31
C ARG A 393 17.08 -20.42 -23.86
N CYS A 394 16.06 -20.18 -23.04
CA CYS A 394 15.75 -21.00 -21.85
C CYS A 394 14.42 -21.71 -22.11
N ARG A 395 14.44 -23.05 -22.12
CA ARG A 395 13.27 -23.93 -22.30
C ARG A 395 12.64 -24.17 -20.93
N GLN A 396 11.43 -23.65 -20.66
CA GLN A 396 10.35 -24.26 -19.85
C GLN A 396 9.10 -23.34 -19.90
N PRO A 397 7.86 -23.87 -20.04
CA PRO A 397 6.65 -23.06 -20.17
C PRO A 397 6.11 -22.60 -18.81
N TYR A 398 5.82 -21.32 -18.67
CA TYR A 398 5.00 -20.78 -17.58
C TYR A 398 3.83 -19.97 -18.18
N GLN A 399 2.60 -20.36 -17.85
CA GLN A 399 1.40 -19.59 -18.17
C GLN A 399 1.38 -18.31 -17.33
N VAL A 400 1.31 -17.16 -18.00
CA VAL A 400 1.12 -15.85 -17.37
C VAL A 400 -0.34 -15.47 -17.55
N PHE A 401 -1.11 -15.45 -16.46
CA PHE A 401 -2.42 -14.80 -16.45
C PHE A 401 -2.22 -13.31 -16.18
N SER A 402 -2.30 -12.47 -17.22
CA SER A 402 -2.55 -11.04 -17.05
C SER A 402 -4.01 -10.76 -17.39
N GLN A 403 -4.83 -10.47 -16.39
CA GLN A 403 -6.16 -9.92 -16.63
C GLN A 403 -6.04 -8.46 -17.08
N GLN A 404 -5.81 -8.28 -18.37
CA GLN A 404 -6.30 -7.20 -19.22
C GLN A 404 -5.98 -7.60 -20.67
N VAL A 405 -7.03 -7.95 -21.42
CA VAL A 405 -7.05 -8.49 -22.80
C VAL A 405 -6.61 -9.97 -22.94
N ASN A 406 -7.57 -10.85 -23.20
CA ASN A 406 -7.31 -12.22 -23.67
C ASN A 406 -6.73 -12.16 -25.10
N VAL A 407 -5.44 -12.45 -25.24
CA VAL A 407 -4.83 -12.77 -26.54
C VAL A 407 -4.16 -14.14 -26.42
N GLN A 408 -4.74 -15.14 -27.05
CA GLN A 408 -4.06 -16.42 -27.32
C GLN A 408 -2.99 -16.15 -28.38
N LEU A 409 -1.72 -16.37 -28.03
CA LEU A 409 -0.62 -16.38 -29.00
C LEU A 409 -0.33 -17.84 -29.38
N ASP A 410 -0.47 -18.14 -30.67
CA ASP A 410 -0.07 -19.42 -31.25
C ASP A 410 1.47 -19.48 -31.43
N CYS A 411 2.05 -20.67 -31.26
CA CYS A 411 3.48 -20.94 -31.09
C CYS A 411 4.32 -20.82 -32.38
N THR A 412 3.97 -19.96 -33.33
CA THR A 412 4.60 -19.90 -34.66
C THR A 412 5.13 -18.51 -35.05
N GLY A 413 5.82 -17.80 -34.14
CA GLY A 413 6.90 -16.86 -34.50
C GLY A 413 6.66 -15.76 -35.56
N ARG A 414 5.41 -15.42 -35.91
CA ARG A 414 5.05 -14.31 -36.80
C ARG A 414 3.93 -13.50 -36.15
N THR A 415 4.20 -12.24 -35.86
CA THR A 415 3.21 -11.29 -35.34
C THR A 415 2.58 -10.58 -36.53
N ASP A 416 1.30 -10.84 -36.78
CA ASP A 416 0.52 -10.13 -37.79
C ASP A 416 -0.07 -8.85 -37.18
N TRP A 417 0.53 -7.71 -37.52
CA TRP A 417 0.20 -6.40 -36.96
C TRP A 417 -1.09 -5.79 -37.52
N GLU A 418 -1.65 -6.32 -38.62
CA GLU A 418 -2.91 -5.82 -39.19
C GLU A 418 -4.14 -6.31 -38.40
N ALA A 419 -4.06 -7.50 -37.80
CA ALA A 419 -5.14 -8.06 -36.97
C ALA A 419 -5.32 -7.32 -35.62
N ILE A 420 -4.26 -6.71 -35.09
CA ILE A 420 -4.32 -5.91 -33.84
C ILE A 420 -4.91 -4.52 -34.10
N ARG A 421 -4.71 -3.97 -35.31
CA ARG A 421 -5.16 -2.62 -35.67
C ARG A 421 -6.68 -2.52 -35.84
N SER A 422 -7.33 -3.58 -36.32
CA SER A 422 -8.78 -3.55 -36.61
C SER A 422 -9.67 -3.66 -35.37
N ARG A 423 -9.16 -4.14 -34.23
CA ARG A 423 -9.94 -4.30 -32.98
C ARG A 423 -9.84 -3.14 -31.99
N ILE A 424 -8.95 -2.18 -32.23
CA ILE A 424 -8.82 -0.97 -31.39
C ILE A 424 -9.74 0.17 -31.90
N TYR A 425 -10.26 0.09 -33.14
CA TYR A 425 -11.07 1.13 -33.76
C TYR A 425 -12.60 0.89 -33.78
N SER A 426 -13.12 -0.15 -33.11
CA SER A 426 -14.56 -0.47 -33.15
C SER A 426 -15.40 -0.02 -31.94
N TYR A 427 -14.89 0.88 -31.08
CA TYR A 427 -15.65 1.43 -29.94
C TYR A 427 -15.83 2.95 -29.94
N SER A 428 -15.80 3.57 -31.13
CA SER A 428 -16.23 4.96 -31.33
C SER A 428 -16.92 5.10 -32.70
N GLY A 429 -18.14 4.59 -32.79
CA GLY A 429 -19.00 4.72 -33.96
C GLY A 429 -20.44 4.95 -33.51
N SER A 430 -20.81 6.22 -33.37
CA SER A 430 -22.16 6.70 -33.09
C SER A 430 -23.13 6.28 -34.20
N GLY A 431 -24.18 5.56 -33.84
CA GLY A 431 -25.46 5.63 -34.54
C GLY A 431 -26.31 6.71 -33.88
N LEU A 432 -26.31 7.92 -34.44
CA LEU A 432 -27.44 8.86 -34.55
C LEU A 432 -26.94 10.24 -35.02
N GLY A 433 -27.27 10.55 -36.27
CA GLY A 433 -27.89 11.83 -36.64
C GLY A 433 -27.06 13.11 -36.55
N ASN A 434 -26.61 13.57 -37.72
CA ASN A 434 -26.31 14.97 -38.01
C ASN A 434 -27.38 15.91 -37.45
N THR A 435 -26.99 16.88 -36.61
CA THR A 435 -27.38 18.32 -36.60
C THR A 435 -27.08 18.92 -35.21
N LEU A 436 -26.02 19.73 -35.12
CA LEU A 436 -25.80 20.68 -34.01
C LEU A 436 -26.07 22.09 -34.54
N PRO A 437 -27.05 22.83 -34.01
CA PRO A 437 -27.10 24.27 -34.17
C PRO A 437 -26.21 24.95 -33.12
N SER A 438 -25.39 25.87 -33.61
CA SER A 438 -24.59 26.81 -32.84
C SER A 438 -25.47 27.78 -32.04
N SER A 439 -25.69 27.53 -30.76
CA SER A 439 -25.96 28.55 -29.73
C SER A 439 -26.02 27.93 -28.34
N LEU A 440 -25.13 28.38 -27.45
CA LEU A 440 -25.23 28.48 -25.97
C LEU A 440 -23.84 28.40 -25.34
N LEU A 441 -23.04 29.43 -25.64
CA LEU A 441 -22.05 29.94 -24.71
C LEU A 441 -22.81 30.64 -23.56
N GLU A 442 -22.98 29.97 -22.42
CA GLU A 442 -23.36 30.67 -21.19
C GLU A 442 -22.46 30.29 -20.01
N THR A 443 -21.62 31.28 -19.69
CA THR A 443 -20.76 31.40 -18.54
C THR A 443 -21.59 31.42 -17.26
N ARG A 444 -21.46 30.43 -16.36
CA ARG A 444 -21.95 30.56 -14.97
C ARG A 444 -20.78 30.66 -14.00
N ARG A 445 -20.50 31.90 -13.58
CA ARG A 445 -19.64 32.24 -12.43
C ARG A 445 -20.40 31.91 -11.13
N PHE A 446 -19.81 31.10 -10.27
CA PHE A 446 -20.24 30.98 -8.87
C PHE A 446 -19.61 32.11 -8.06
N ILE A 447 -20.45 32.93 -7.42
CA ILE A 447 -20.09 33.97 -6.46
C ILE A 447 -20.18 33.34 -5.06
N PHE A 448 -19.05 33.25 -4.34
CA PHE A 448 -19.05 32.95 -2.92
C PHE A 448 -19.33 34.24 -2.13
N ARG A 449 -20.41 34.26 -1.35
CA ARG A 449 -20.74 35.27 -0.34
C ARG A 449 -20.19 34.76 1.00
N THR A 450 -19.24 35.47 1.59
CA THR A 450 -18.78 35.23 2.96
C THR A 450 -19.61 36.08 3.92
N ASN A 451 -20.42 35.44 4.77
CA ASN A 451 -20.99 36.11 5.94
C ASN A 451 -19.96 36.07 7.07
N ARG A 452 -19.50 37.24 7.51
CA ARG A 452 -18.88 37.43 8.82
C ARG A 452 -19.98 37.29 9.88
N LEU A 453 -19.74 36.48 10.90
CA LEU A 453 -20.36 36.64 12.20
C LEU A 453 -19.28 37.10 13.17
N THR A 454 -19.68 38.07 13.99
CA THR A 454 -18.93 38.87 14.97
C THR A 454 -18.19 38.07 16.02
#